data_AF-A0A971RNZ9-F1
#
_entry.id   AF-A0A971RNZ9-F1
#
_cell.length_a   1.000
_cell.length_b   1.000
_cell.length_c   1.000
_cell.angle_alpha   90.00
_cell.angle_beta   90.00
_cell.angle_gamma   90.00
#
_symmetry.space_group_name_H-M   'P 1'
#
loop_
_entity.id
_entity.type
_entity.pdbx_description
1 polymer ?
#
loop_
_entity_poly.entity_id
_entity_poly.type
_entity_poly.pdbx_seq_one_letter_code
_entity_poly.pdbx_strand_id
1 'polypeptide(L)'
;MDICNKAIDFFMEQKSTKAIIEDFIDQFMENYENLMHKERELVSQCIHPLFRRYYYSTILPDSYMTYASLINGLIEKEFGKGIILFPVLKPVYQGKKIQRIEYEVACYKLDKHWFVRDMEIFLEIAAEGITIGEFGILPLSECGKLKNKVMIDDRHYFNMITMTALDAGLIQEAQTGDDHFYTHTTKETTDFLSLGNKEKLQFIIDAIVKQFSRVISDGLPELDFFSVDKTASMLRKPTDFVDLFYPIAKKLNIDQDLLTAISEEDYIDFESDLFDEDLKQLAFISYLLVSYDMFFLTPFGHYLQLIQPVYAIDFFMDYAIGDLLDAEDIQEARTRLFLGVASYDLTPLGEALIGRGRKPKRKFGITEKLTDDEIMEIITAIKDDIFYEFDDDDEYDNENDSDDESNNEIDIDDEEQLDFLEF
;
A
#
# COMPACT_ATOMS: atom_id res chain seq x y z
N MET A 1 -27.26 18.41 6.40
CA MET A 1 -25.84 18.25 6.04
C MET A 1 -25.44 16.83 6.37
N ASP A 2 -25.01 16.05 5.38
CA ASP A 2 -24.58 14.66 5.51
C ASP A 2 -23.48 14.52 6.56
N ILE A 3 -23.49 13.46 7.38
CA ILE A 3 -22.48 13.23 8.42
C ILE A 3 -21.09 13.08 7.81
N CYS A 4 -21.00 12.51 6.61
CA CYS A 4 -19.74 12.44 5.86
C CYS A 4 -19.19 13.84 5.52
N ASN A 5 -20.05 14.76 5.08
CA ASN A 5 -19.59 16.12 4.76
C ASN A 5 -19.08 16.83 6.02
N LYS A 6 -19.77 16.69 7.16
CA LYS A 6 -19.29 17.25 8.43
C LYS A 6 -17.95 16.65 8.87
N ALA A 7 -17.78 15.34 8.68
CA ALA A 7 -16.53 14.65 9.03
C ALA A 7 -15.38 15.10 8.12
N ILE A 8 -15.63 15.24 6.82
CA ILE A 8 -14.67 15.79 5.86
C ILE A 8 -14.31 17.24 6.23
N ASP A 9 -15.29 18.09 6.51
CA ASP A 9 -15.02 19.48 6.90
C ASP A 9 -14.18 19.54 8.18
N PHE A 10 -14.53 18.75 9.21
CA PHE A 10 -13.74 18.64 10.43
C PHE A 10 -12.30 18.20 10.15
N PHE A 11 -12.12 17.15 9.33
CA PHE A 11 -10.80 16.69 8.90
C PHE A 11 -10.00 17.79 8.23
N MET A 12 -10.63 18.55 7.32
CA MET A 12 -10.00 19.65 6.60
C MET A 12 -9.82 20.91 7.47
N GLU A 13 -10.36 20.97 8.68
CA GLU A 13 -10.13 22.06 9.63
C GLU A 13 -8.97 21.76 10.59
N GLN A 14 -8.67 20.48 10.83
CA GLN A 14 -7.59 20.06 11.72
C GLN A 14 -6.22 20.41 11.14
N LYS A 15 -5.31 20.92 11.98
CA LYS A 15 -3.95 21.24 11.56
C LYS A 15 -3.10 19.98 11.40
N SER A 16 -3.28 19.00 12.29
CA SER A 16 -2.52 17.75 12.29
C SER A 16 -2.76 16.92 11.04
N THR A 17 -4.02 16.79 10.62
CA THR A 17 -4.38 16.03 9.41
C THR A 17 -3.75 16.63 8.16
N LYS A 18 -3.74 17.97 8.05
CA LYS A 18 -3.09 18.68 6.95
C LYS A 18 -1.59 18.50 6.99
N ALA A 19 -0.97 18.75 8.15
CA ALA A 19 0.47 18.64 8.31
C ALA A 19 0.98 17.25 7.92
N ILE A 20 0.28 16.17 8.30
CA ILE A 20 0.61 14.79 7.90
C ILE A 20 0.61 14.62 6.38
N ILE A 21 -0.40 15.12 5.68
CA ILE A 21 -0.53 14.88 4.23
C ILE A 21 0.41 15.80 3.45
N GLU A 22 0.50 17.07 3.85
CA GLU A 22 1.36 18.07 3.23
C GLU A 22 2.83 17.68 3.40
N ASP A 23 3.22 17.11 4.55
CA ASP A 23 4.56 16.57 4.77
C ASP A 23 4.94 15.49 3.74
N PHE A 24 4.07 14.50 3.52
CA PHE A 24 4.30 13.50 2.47
C PHE A 24 4.42 14.15 1.08
N ILE A 25 3.51 15.08 0.76
CA ILE A 25 3.49 15.74 -0.55
C ILE A 25 4.77 16.53 -0.78
N ASP A 26 5.20 17.30 0.21
CA ASP A 26 6.39 18.15 0.14
C ASP A 26 7.64 17.28 -0.02
N GLN A 27 7.84 16.27 0.82
CA GLN A 27 8.97 15.33 0.71
C GLN A 27 8.98 14.60 -0.64
N PHE A 28 7.81 14.14 -1.12
CA PHE A 28 7.71 13.47 -2.40
C PHE A 28 8.09 14.40 -3.55
N MET A 29 7.54 15.63 -3.57
CA MET A 29 7.77 16.58 -4.65
C MET A 29 9.22 17.07 -4.66
N GLU A 30 9.83 17.31 -3.51
CA GLU A 30 11.24 17.68 -3.38
C GLU A 30 12.15 16.62 -4.02
N ASN A 31 11.97 15.35 -3.66
CA ASN A 31 12.73 14.25 -4.25
C ASN A 31 12.42 14.09 -5.74
N TYR A 32 11.14 14.06 -6.11
CA TYR A 32 10.67 13.84 -7.48
C TYR A 32 11.16 14.92 -8.47
N GLU A 33 11.27 16.17 -8.03
CA GLU A 33 11.74 17.26 -8.87
C GLU A 33 13.22 17.15 -9.22
N ASN A 34 14.02 16.48 -8.40
CA ASN A 34 15.45 16.28 -8.64
C ASN A 34 15.76 15.09 -9.57
N LEU A 35 14.78 14.21 -9.83
CA LEU A 35 14.94 13.02 -10.67
C LEU A 35 15.08 13.32 -12.17
N MET A 36 15.78 12.44 -12.89
CA MET A 36 15.83 12.42 -14.35
C MET A 36 14.49 11.97 -14.97
N HIS A 37 14.30 12.18 -16.28
CA HIS A 37 13.01 11.89 -16.93
C HIS A 37 12.53 10.44 -16.76
N LYS A 38 13.41 9.44 -16.96
CA LYS A 38 13.03 8.01 -16.84
C LYS A 38 12.64 7.65 -15.40
N GLU A 39 13.42 8.14 -14.44
CA GLU A 39 13.17 7.95 -13.00
C GLU A 39 11.85 8.58 -12.57
N ARG A 40 11.55 9.79 -13.06
CA ARG A 40 10.24 10.43 -12.83
C ARG A 40 9.07 9.60 -13.37
N GLU A 41 9.21 8.96 -14.53
CA GLU A 41 8.16 8.11 -15.09
C GLU A 41 7.89 6.89 -14.20
N LEU A 42 8.94 6.26 -13.68
CA LEU A 42 8.86 5.16 -12.71
C LEU A 42 8.19 5.61 -11.39
N VAL A 43 8.75 6.63 -10.74
CA VAL A 43 8.32 7.10 -9.41
C VAL A 43 6.90 7.67 -9.45
N SER A 44 6.50 8.31 -10.56
CA SER A 44 5.13 8.82 -10.72
C SER A 44 4.05 7.74 -10.69
N GLN A 45 4.40 6.49 -10.99
CA GLN A 45 3.50 5.34 -10.93
C GLN A 45 3.42 4.72 -9.53
N CYS A 46 4.28 5.15 -8.61
CA CYS A 46 4.45 4.57 -7.28
C CYS A 46 3.94 5.48 -6.14
N ILE A 47 3.42 6.68 -6.46
CA ILE A 47 2.93 7.65 -5.47
C ILE A 47 1.92 7.06 -4.48
N HIS A 48 0.98 6.24 -4.94
CA HIS A 48 -0.06 5.67 -4.09
C HIS A 48 0.48 4.57 -3.16
N PRO A 49 1.23 3.57 -3.63
CA PRO A 49 1.91 2.62 -2.75
C PRO A 49 2.92 3.27 -1.79
N LEU A 50 3.65 4.31 -2.21
CA LEU A 50 4.52 5.10 -1.34
C LEU A 50 3.72 5.77 -0.22
N PHE A 51 2.62 6.44 -0.57
CA PHE A 51 1.73 7.04 0.41
C PHE A 51 1.13 6.02 1.37
N ARG A 52 0.78 4.82 0.89
CA ARG A 52 0.34 3.73 1.77
C ARG A 52 1.41 3.38 2.80
N ARG A 53 2.67 3.17 2.37
CA ARG A 53 3.78 2.85 3.30
C ARG A 53 3.91 3.95 4.34
N TYR A 54 4.11 5.20 3.90
CA TYR A 54 4.16 6.37 4.79
C TYR A 54 2.99 6.40 5.78
N TYR A 55 1.75 6.33 5.30
CA TYR A 55 0.54 6.52 6.09
C TYR A 55 0.35 5.47 7.21
N TYR A 56 0.87 4.27 7.00
CA TYR A 56 0.77 3.16 7.95
C TYR A 56 2.10 2.83 8.65
N SER A 57 3.18 3.55 8.34
CA SER A 57 4.45 3.48 9.07
C SER A 57 4.33 4.08 10.46
N THR A 58 5.17 3.59 11.36
CA THR A 58 5.33 4.15 12.69
C THR A 58 5.97 5.53 12.61
N ILE A 59 5.60 6.40 13.54
CA ILE A 59 6.12 7.76 13.62
C ILE A 59 7.25 7.84 14.66
N LEU A 60 7.34 6.85 15.55
CA LEU A 60 8.46 6.67 16.47
C LEU A 60 8.80 5.17 16.52
N PRO A 61 10.10 4.80 16.53
CA PRO A 61 10.55 3.44 16.78
C PRO A 61 9.93 2.89 18.06
N ASP A 62 9.57 1.59 18.07
CA ASP A 62 8.89 0.90 19.18
C ASP A 62 7.50 1.44 19.59
N SER A 63 7.01 2.50 18.92
CA SER A 63 5.63 2.95 19.01
C SER A 63 4.87 2.43 17.79
N TYR A 64 3.77 1.73 17.98
CA TYR A 64 2.90 1.37 16.84
C TYR A 64 1.93 2.51 16.50
N MET A 65 2.32 3.74 16.83
CA MET A 65 1.57 4.93 16.49
C MET A 65 1.88 5.26 15.05
N THR A 66 0.86 5.20 14.20
CA THR A 66 0.96 5.53 12.77
C THR A 66 0.14 6.78 12.45
N TYR A 67 0.41 7.43 11.31
CA TYR A 67 -0.40 8.57 10.87
C TYR A 67 -1.88 8.20 10.70
N ALA A 68 -2.15 7.00 10.16
CA ALA A 68 -3.49 6.45 10.10
C ALA A 68 -4.15 6.34 11.48
N SER A 69 -3.40 5.90 12.50
CA SER A 69 -3.91 5.74 13.86
C SER A 69 -4.28 7.07 14.52
N LEU A 70 -3.49 8.12 14.28
CA LEU A 70 -3.73 9.48 14.78
C LEU A 70 -5.00 10.06 14.18
N ILE A 71 -5.09 10.02 12.85
CA ILE A 71 -6.24 10.52 12.10
C ILE A 71 -7.51 9.77 12.52
N ASN A 72 -7.49 8.44 12.51
CA ASN A 72 -8.64 7.64 12.89
C ASN A 72 -9.03 7.86 14.36
N GLY A 73 -8.05 8.11 15.24
CA GLY A 73 -8.28 8.49 16.64
C GLY A 73 -9.05 9.80 16.79
N LEU A 74 -8.66 10.84 16.05
CA LEU A 74 -9.37 12.14 16.02
C LEU A 74 -10.80 11.98 15.50
N ILE A 75 -10.99 11.26 14.40
CA ILE A 75 -12.33 11.07 13.82
C ILE A 75 -13.22 10.22 14.73
N GLU A 76 -12.70 9.15 15.35
CA GLU A 76 -13.46 8.32 16.31
C GLU A 76 -13.82 9.13 17.57
N LYS A 77 -13.00 10.11 17.97
CA LYS A 77 -13.28 11.00 19.10
C LYS A 77 -14.50 11.88 18.83
N GLU A 78 -14.56 12.50 17.66
CA GLU A 78 -15.60 13.48 17.31
C GLU A 78 -16.89 12.82 16.79
N PHE A 79 -16.78 11.86 15.87
CA PHE A 79 -17.93 11.28 15.17
C PHE A 79 -18.33 9.89 15.65
N GLY A 80 -17.53 9.27 16.52
CA GLY A 80 -17.77 7.92 17.03
C GLY A 80 -17.41 6.82 16.03
N LYS A 81 -18.05 5.65 16.17
CA LYS A 81 -17.73 4.47 15.36
C LYS A 81 -18.52 4.42 14.05
N GLY A 82 -17.95 3.75 13.04
CA GLY A 82 -18.60 3.45 11.77
C GLY A 82 -18.37 4.46 10.65
N ILE A 83 -17.49 5.43 10.88
CA ILE A 83 -16.96 6.34 9.87
C ILE A 83 -15.44 6.21 9.90
N ILE A 84 -14.84 6.10 8.72
CA ILE A 84 -13.40 6.24 8.50
C ILE A 84 -13.21 7.31 7.44
N LEU A 85 -12.24 8.18 7.65
CA LEU A 85 -11.82 9.15 6.65
C LEU A 85 -10.44 8.76 6.16
N PHE A 86 -10.27 8.78 4.85
CA PHE A 86 -9.03 8.40 4.21
C PHE A 86 -8.64 9.47 3.20
N PRO A 87 -7.44 10.06 3.30
CA PRO A 87 -6.93 10.98 2.31
C PRO A 87 -6.55 10.24 1.02
N VAL A 88 -6.99 10.75 -0.11
CA VAL A 88 -6.76 10.20 -1.44
C VAL A 88 -6.00 11.23 -2.25
N LEU A 89 -4.74 10.92 -2.56
CA LEU A 89 -3.91 11.79 -3.40
C LEU A 89 -4.44 11.87 -4.83
N LYS A 90 -4.29 13.05 -5.44
CA LYS A 90 -4.71 13.40 -6.80
C LYS A 90 -3.55 14.10 -7.50
N PRO A 91 -2.61 13.34 -8.09
CA PRO A 91 -1.52 13.93 -8.86
C PRO A 91 -2.06 14.68 -10.08
N VAL A 92 -1.64 15.93 -10.25
CA VAL A 92 -1.98 16.79 -11.38
C VAL A 92 -0.81 16.79 -12.36
N TYR A 93 -1.05 16.27 -13.56
CA TYR A 93 -0.01 16.09 -14.57
C TYR A 93 0.02 17.24 -15.58
N GLN A 94 1.23 17.65 -15.97
CA GLN A 94 1.49 18.45 -17.16
C GLN A 94 2.38 17.64 -18.11
N GLY A 95 1.77 17.05 -19.14
CA GLY A 95 2.44 16.01 -19.95
C GLY A 95 2.67 14.75 -19.12
N LYS A 96 3.90 14.22 -19.11
CA LYS A 96 4.31 13.05 -18.30
C LYS A 96 4.79 13.41 -16.89
N LYS A 97 4.90 14.69 -16.55
CA LYS A 97 5.42 15.16 -15.25
C LYS A 97 4.29 15.46 -14.27
N ILE A 98 4.43 15.06 -13.01
CA ILE A 98 3.58 15.54 -11.91
C ILE A 98 3.97 16.99 -11.62
N GLN A 99 3.02 17.92 -11.75
CA GLN A 99 3.21 19.34 -11.48
C GLN A 99 2.93 19.67 -10.02
N ARG A 100 1.92 19.03 -9.44
CA ARG A 100 1.54 19.14 -8.03
C ARG A 100 0.70 17.95 -7.64
N ILE A 101 0.55 17.73 -6.34
CA ILE A 101 -0.36 16.72 -5.79
C ILE A 101 -1.43 17.46 -4.99
N GLU A 102 -2.68 17.22 -5.36
CA GLU A 102 -3.84 17.62 -4.55
C GLU A 102 -4.30 16.39 -3.74
N TYR A 103 -5.21 16.57 -2.78
CA TYR A 103 -5.85 15.44 -2.13
C TYR A 103 -7.33 15.69 -1.87
N GLU A 104 -8.10 14.61 -1.90
CA GLU A 104 -9.50 14.57 -1.49
C GLU A 104 -9.66 13.68 -0.28
N VAL A 105 -10.75 13.83 0.47
CA VAL A 105 -11.02 12.99 1.65
C VAL A 105 -12.19 12.05 1.36
N ALA A 106 -11.89 10.76 1.32
CA ALA A 106 -12.89 9.71 1.16
C ALA A 106 -13.52 9.37 2.52
N CYS A 107 -14.84 9.55 2.64
CA CYS A 107 -15.62 9.09 3.79
C CYS A 107 -16.16 7.68 3.56
N TYR A 108 -15.74 6.72 4.39
CA TYR A 108 -16.16 5.32 4.34
C TYR A 108 -17.25 5.02 5.38
N LYS A 109 -18.34 4.38 4.91
CA LYS A 109 -19.41 3.84 5.74
C LYS A 109 -19.90 2.50 5.17
N LEU A 110 -20.50 1.66 6.01
CA LEU A 110 -21.03 0.35 5.57
C LEU A 110 -22.20 0.45 4.58
N ASP A 111 -22.93 1.57 4.58
CA ASP A 111 -24.02 1.86 3.67
C ASP A 111 -23.58 2.64 2.41
N LYS A 112 -22.33 3.11 2.38
CA LYS A 112 -21.75 3.90 1.28
C LYS A 112 -20.23 3.70 1.26
N HIS A 113 -19.79 2.56 0.73
CA HIS A 113 -18.39 2.18 0.67
C HIS A 113 -17.75 2.48 -0.70
N TRP A 114 -16.54 3.06 -0.72
CA TRP A 114 -15.87 3.48 -1.96
C TRP A 114 -15.51 2.30 -2.88
N PHE A 115 -14.94 1.23 -2.34
CA PHE A 115 -14.68 0.02 -3.14
C PHE A 115 -15.95 -0.61 -3.76
N VAL A 116 -17.10 -0.52 -3.09
CA VAL A 116 -18.37 -1.03 -3.66
C VAL A 116 -18.76 -0.19 -4.87
N ARG A 117 -18.69 1.14 -4.75
CA ARG A 117 -18.93 2.05 -5.86
C ARG A 117 -17.96 1.78 -7.02
N ASP A 118 -16.68 1.59 -6.72
CA ASP A 118 -15.66 1.40 -7.75
C ASP A 118 -15.78 0.04 -8.43
N MET A 119 -16.21 -0.99 -7.70
CA MET A 119 -16.61 -2.28 -8.27
C MET A 119 -17.81 -2.13 -9.21
N GLU A 120 -18.84 -1.36 -8.84
CA GLU A 120 -19.99 -1.10 -9.72
C GLU A 120 -19.57 -0.40 -11.02
N ILE A 121 -18.72 0.63 -10.92
CA ILE A 121 -18.14 1.34 -12.09
C ILE A 121 -17.34 0.38 -12.97
N PHE A 122 -16.50 -0.47 -12.37
CA PHE A 122 -15.73 -1.46 -13.12
C PHE A 122 -16.65 -2.45 -13.84
N LEU A 123 -17.72 -2.93 -13.20
CA LEU A 123 -18.68 -3.86 -13.82
C LEU A 123 -19.45 -3.22 -14.98
N GLU A 124 -19.75 -1.93 -14.90
CA GLU A 124 -20.33 -1.17 -16.02
C GLU A 124 -19.35 -1.12 -17.20
N ILE A 125 -18.06 -0.83 -16.95
CA ILE A 125 -17.02 -0.86 -17.98
C ILE A 125 -16.85 -2.27 -18.56
N ALA A 126 -16.83 -3.29 -17.71
CA ALA A 126 -16.66 -4.68 -18.13
C ALA A 126 -17.87 -5.18 -18.96
N ALA A 127 -19.06 -4.63 -18.74
CA ALA A 127 -20.23 -4.93 -19.56
C ALA A 127 -20.10 -4.40 -21.00
N GLU A 128 -19.34 -3.32 -21.20
CA GLU A 128 -18.99 -2.79 -22.53
C GLU A 128 -17.78 -3.50 -23.18
N GLY A 129 -17.07 -4.32 -22.40
CA GLY A 129 -15.91 -5.09 -22.82
C GLY A 129 -14.59 -4.51 -22.31
N ILE A 130 -13.87 -5.33 -21.56
CA ILE A 130 -12.51 -5.04 -21.09
C ILE A 130 -11.64 -6.29 -21.25
N THR A 131 -10.42 -6.08 -21.71
CA THR A 131 -9.41 -7.13 -21.83
C THR A 131 -8.66 -7.26 -20.51
N ILE A 132 -8.44 -8.48 -20.05
CA ILE A 132 -7.56 -8.77 -18.90
C ILE A 132 -6.46 -9.71 -19.36
N GLY A 133 -5.28 -9.59 -18.75
CA GLY A 133 -4.20 -10.55 -18.90
C GLY A 133 -4.39 -11.74 -17.95
N GLU A 134 -3.36 -12.59 -17.87
CA GLU A 134 -3.34 -13.71 -16.93
C GLU A 134 -3.62 -13.27 -15.49
N PHE A 135 -4.29 -14.15 -14.75
CA PHE A 135 -4.65 -13.96 -13.34
C PHE A 135 -5.47 -12.70 -13.04
N GLY A 136 -6.12 -12.09 -14.04
CA GLY A 136 -6.93 -10.87 -13.85
C GLY A 136 -6.11 -9.58 -13.78
N ILE A 137 -4.85 -9.58 -14.22
CA ILE A 137 -4.03 -8.37 -14.32
C ILE A 137 -4.56 -7.49 -15.45
N LEU A 138 -4.76 -6.20 -15.17
CA LEU A 138 -5.22 -5.25 -16.17
C LEU A 138 -4.04 -4.76 -17.04
N PRO A 139 -4.10 -4.92 -18.39
CA PRO A 139 -3.10 -4.37 -19.29
C PRO A 139 -3.04 -2.84 -19.21
N LEU A 140 -1.88 -2.25 -19.46
CA LEU A 140 -1.70 -0.78 -19.45
C LEU A 140 -2.65 -0.06 -20.42
N SER A 141 -2.89 -0.68 -21.58
CA SER A 141 -3.83 -0.18 -22.60
C SER A 141 -5.28 -0.08 -22.10
N GLU A 142 -5.63 -0.83 -21.05
CA GLU A 142 -6.98 -0.89 -20.48
C GLU A 142 -7.12 -0.01 -19.21
N CYS A 143 -6.02 0.32 -18.54
CA CYS A 143 -6.00 1.18 -17.34
C CYS A 143 -6.69 2.54 -17.57
N GLY A 144 -6.58 3.10 -18.78
CA GLY A 144 -7.23 4.36 -19.16
C GLY A 144 -8.77 4.34 -19.04
N LYS A 145 -9.40 3.16 -19.04
CA LYS A 145 -10.85 3.02 -18.86
C LYS A 145 -11.30 3.30 -17.42
N LEU A 146 -10.43 3.07 -16.43
CA LEU A 146 -10.68 3.27 -15.00
C LEU A 146 -10.12 4.59 -14.45
N LYS A 147 -9.05 5.10 -15.07
CA LYS A 147 -8.39 6.36 -14.71
C LYS A 147 -9.39 7.49 -14.47
N ASN A 148 -9.27 8.17 -13.34
CA ASN A 148 -10.16 9.25 -12.87
C ASN A 148 -11.65 8.89 -12.64
N LYS A 149 -12.06 7.62 -12.79
CA LYS A 149 -13.44 7.18 -12.50
C LYS A 149 -13.59 6.49 -11.16
N VAL A 150 -12.52 5.86 -10.69
CA VAL A 150 -12.45 5.19 -9.39
C VAL A 150 -11.72 6.07 -8.36
N MET A 151 -11.71 5.64 -7.10
CA MET A 151 -11.15 6.40 -5.99
C MET A 151 -9.64 6.63 -6.13
N ILE A 152 -8.87 5.57 -6.33
CA ILE A 152 -7.41 5.61 -6.41
C ILE A 152 -7.00 5.35 -7.86
N ASP A 153 -6.17 6.22 -8.43
CA ASP A 153 -5.63 6.07 -9.78
C ASP A 153 -4.29 5.32 -9.70
N ASP A 154 -4.36 4.04 -9.34
CA ASP A 154 -3.21 3.16 -9.16
C ASP A 154 -3.45 1.82 -9.85
N ARG A 155 -2.41 1.31 -10.50
CA ARG A 155 -2.48 0.04 -11.23
C ARG A 155 -2.71 -1.15 -10.30
N HIS A 156 -2.21 -1.12 -9.05
CA HIS A 156 -2.45 -2.23 -8.12
C HIS A 156 -3.90 -2.22 -7.66
N TYR A 157 -4.45 -1.03 -7.42
CA TYR A 157 -5.88 -0.86 -7.14
C TYR A 157 -6.76 -1.37 -8.28
N PHE A 158 -6.44 -1.05 -9.54
CA PHE A 158 -7.16 -1.54 -10.70
C PHE A 158 -7.12 -3.06 -10.78
N ASN A 159 -5.93 -3.64 -10.67
CA ASN A 159 -5.76 -5.10 -10.65
C ASN A 159 -6.58 -5.72 -9.51
N MET A 160 -6.57 -5.14 -8.31
CA MET A 160 -7.34 -5.66 -7.19
C MET A 160 -8.85 -5.64 -7.45
N ILE A 161 -9.40 -4.59 -8.07
CA ILE A 161 -10.82 -4.57 -8.47
C ILE A 161 -11.10 -5.69 -9.49
N THR A 162 -10.25 -5.80 -10.52
CA THR A 162 -10.42 -6.80 -11.59
C THR A 162 -10.33 -8.23 -11.06
N MET A 163 -9.29 -8.55 -10.30
CA MET A 163 -9.11 -9.87 -9.69
C MET A 163 -10.25 -10.20 -8.72
N THR A 164 -10.71 -9.23 -7.92
CA THR A 164 -11.86 -9.43 -7.03
C THR A 164 -13.11 -9.74 -7.82
N ALA A 165 -13.38 -9.01 -8.92
CA ALA A 165 -14.55 -9.26 -9.76
C ALA A 165 -14.52 -10.66 -10.40
N LEU A 166 -13.34 -11.09 -10.85
CA LEU A 166 -13.11 -12.41 -11.43
C LEU A 166 -13.34 -13.52 -10.40
N ASP A 167 -12.71 -13.43 -9.22
CA ASP A 167 -12.81 -14.44 -8.16
C ASP A 167 -14.19 -14.48 -7.50
N ALA A 168 -14.91 -13.37 -7.55
CA ALA A 168 -16.30 -13.26 -7.14
C ALA A 168 -17.28 -13.83 -8.19
N GLY A 169 -16.79 -14.20 -9.39
CA GLY A 169 -17.59 -14.69 -10.50
C GLY A 169 -18.48 -13.63 -11.14
N LEU A 170 -18.19 -12.34 -10.93
CA LEU A 170 -18.95 -11.21 -11.48
C LEU A 170 -18.56 -10.91 -12.92
N ILE A 171 -17.38 -11.35 -13.33
CA ILE A 171 -16.93 -11.37 -14.72
C ILE A 171 -16.39 -12.77 -15.01
N GLN A 172 -16.41 -13.15 -16.29
CA GLN A 172 -15.78 -14.39 -16.73
C GLN A 172 -14.88 -14.13 -17.93
N GLU A 173 -13.79 -14.89 -17.99
CA GLU A 173 -12.84 -14.90 -19.09
C GLU A 173 -13.39 -15.67 -20.29
N ALA A 174 -13.27 -15.07 -21.46
CA ALA A 174 -13.38 -15.73 -22.75
C ALA A 174 -12.02 -15.60 -23.46
N GLN A 175 -11.35 -16.74 -23.67
CA GLN A 175 -10.02 -16.76 -24.27
C GLN A 175 -10.03 -16.13 -25.67
N THR A 176 -9.06 -15.25 -25.92
CA THR A 176 -8.85 -14.66 -27.24
C THR A 176 -7.38 -14.65 -27.61
N GLY A 177 -6.95 -15.66 -28.37
CA GLY A 177 -5.56 -15.71 -28.86
C GLY A 177 -4.52 -15.58 -27.74
N ASP A 178 -3.38 -14.97 -28.07
CA ASP A 178 -2.20 -14.83 -27.22
C ASP A 178 -2.51 -14.06 -25.91
N ASP A 179 -2.38 -14.74 -24.76
CA ASP A 179 -2.36 -14.30 -23.35
C ASP A 179 -3.33 -13.20 -22.88
N HIS A 180 -4.35 -12.90 -23.69
CA HIS A 180 -5.38 -11.91 -23.44
C HIS A 180 -6.76 -12.56 -23.40
N PHE A 181 -7.58 -12.11 -22.45
CA PHE A 181 -8.92 -12.61 -22.21
C PHE A 181 -9.92 -11.47 -22.31
N TYR A 182 -10.94 -11.60 -23.16
CA TYR A 182 -12.08 -10.70 -23.07
C TYR A 182 -12.91 -11.09 -21.87
N THR A 183 -13.33 -10.10 -21.12
CA THR A 183 -14.27 -10.31 -20.03
C THR A 183 -15.64 -9.81 -20.41
N HIS A 184 -16.64 -10.51 -19.89
CA HIS A 184 -18.00 -10.01 -19.88
C HIS A 184 -18.63 -10.28 -18.53
N THR A 185 -19.63 -9.48 -18.18
CA THR A 185 -20.40 -9.66 -16.96
C THR A 185 -21.20 -10.95 -17.01
N THR A 186 -21.41 -11.54 -15.84
CA THR A 186 -22.11 -12.81 -15.65
C THR A 186 -23.54 -12.57 -15.14
N LYS A 187 -24.28 -13.65 -14.89
CA LYS A 187 -25.59 -13.53 -14.25
C LYS A 187 -25.45 -13.05 -12.80
N GLU A 188 -24.40 -13.51 -12.13
CA GLU A 188 -24.02 -13.18 -10.77
C GLU A 188 -23.81 -11.66 -10.60
N THR A 189 -23.37 -10.95 -11.66
CA THR A 189 -23.34 -9.48 -11.68
C THR A 189 -24.70 -8.87 -11.38
N THR A 190 -25.77 -9.38 -12.00
CA THR A 190 -27.12 -8.82 -11.82
C THR A 190 -27.59 -9.04 -10.38
N ASP A 191 -27.33 -10.24 -9.84
CA ASP A 191 -27.66 -10.58 -8.46
C ASP A 191 -26.87 -9.69 -7.48
N PHE A 192 -25.56 -9.52 -7.71
CA PHE A 192 -24.71 -8.62 -6.94
C PHE A 192 -25.19 -7.18 -6.96
N LEU A 193 -25.49 -6.62 -8.13
CA LEU A 193 -25.96 -5.24 -8.27
C LEU A 193 -27.29 -4.98 -7.55
N SER A 194 -28.11 -6.02 -7.36
CA SER A 194 -29.37 -5.94 -6.61
C SER A 194 -29.22 -5.93 -5.08
N LEU A 195 -28.05 -6.28 -4.56
CA LEU A 195 -27.77 -6.32 -3.13
C LEU A 195 -27.65 -4.92 -2.51
N GLY A 196 -27.91 -4.83 -1.20
CA GLY A 196 -27.57 -3.63 -0.41
C GLY A 196 -26.05 -3.44 -0.29
N ASN A 197 -25.61 -2.22 0.03
CA ASN A 197 -24.18 -1.89 0.05
C ASN A 197 -23.38 -2.77 1.03
N LYS A 198 -23.97 -3.07 2.19
CA LYS A 198 -23.35 -3.93 3.21
C LYS A 198 -23.19 -5.37 2.70
N GLU A 199 -24.19 -5.90 2.03
CA GLU A 199 -24.15 -7.24 1.43
C GLU A 199 -23.14 -7.30 0.28
N LYS A 200 -23.08 -6.26 -0.58
CA LYS A 200 -22.04 -6.13 -1.62
C LYS A 200 -20.64 -6.12 -1.02
N LEU A 201 -20.44 -5.35 0.04
CA LEU A 201 -19.16 -5.28 0.74
C LEU A 201 -18.77 -6.65 1.33
N GLN A 202 -19.70 -7.37 1.93
CA GLN A 202 -19.42 -8.73 2.43
C GLN A 202 -19.06 -9.70 1.29
N PHE A 203 -19.76 -9.61 0.16
CA PHE A 203 -19.48 -10.41 -1.03
C PHE A 203 -18.05 -10.15 -1.56
N ILE A 204 -17.65 -8.88 -1.62
CA ILE A 204 -16.28 -8.44 -1.99
C ILE A 204 -15.24 -8.99 -1.00
N ILE A 205 -15.49 -8.88 0.31
CA ILE A 205 -14.60 -9.41 1.35
C ILE A 205 -14.39 -10.91 1.17
N ASP A 206 -15.47 -11.66 0.96
CA ASP A 206 -15.39 -13.11 0.79
C ASP A 206 -14.60 -13.49 -0.46
N ALA A 207 -14.67 -12.70 -1.53
CA ALA A 207 -13.86 -12.89 -2.74
C ALA A 207 -12.37 -12.62 -2.49
N ILE A 208 -12.02 -11.51 -1.82
CA ILE A 208 -10.62 -11.19 -1.49
C ILE A 208 -10.01 -12.23 -0.53
N VAL A 209 -10.79 -12.74 0.44
CA VAL A 209 -10.35 -13.83 1.34
C VAL A 209 -9.99 -15.08 0.54
N LYS A 210 -10.82 -15.45 -0.46
CA LYS A 210 -10.55 -16.59 -1.34
C LYS A 210 -9.33 -16.34 -2.23
N GLN A 211 -9.22 -15.14 -2.78
CA GLN A 211 -8.09 -14.72 -3.61
C GLN A 211 -6.77 -14.89 -2.86
N PHE A 212 -6.63 -14.28 -1.67
CA PHE A 212 -5.42 -14.40 -0.86
C PHE A 212 -5.10 -15.86 -0.52
N SER A 213 -6.11 -16.64 -0.10
CA SER A 213 -5.93 -18.07 0.19
C SER A 213 -5.38 -18.84 -1.02
N ARG A 214 -5.91 -18.57 -2.22
CA ARG A 214 -5.44 -19.20 -3.47
C ARG A 214 -4.02 -18.77 -3.81
N VAL A 215 -3.73 -17.46 -3.86
CA VAL A 215 -2.40 -16.93 -4.21
C VAL A 215 -1.32 -17.58 -3.34
N ILE A 216 -1.50 -17.58 -2.02
CA ILE A 216 -0.50 -18.16 -1.13
C ILE A 216 -0.40 -19.69 -1.30
N SER A 217 -1.52 -20.39 -1.49
CA SER A 217 -1.51 -21.84 -1.66
C SER A 217 -0.89 -22.27 -2.98
N ASP A 218 -1.05 -21.48 -4.05
CA ASP A 218 -0.47 -21.74 -5.36
C ASP A 218 1.03 -21.41 -5.38
N GLY A 219 1.44 -20.32 -4.70
CA GLY A 219 2.83 -19.92 -4.59
C GLY A 219 3.66 -20.74 -3.59
N LEU A 220 3.03 -21.19 -2.50
CA LEU A 220 3.65 -21.96 -1.40
C LEU A 220 2.83 -23.21 -1.05
N PRO A 221 2.71 -24.18 -1.98
CA PRO A 221 1.86 -25.34 -1.80
C PRO A 221 2.27 -26.22 -0.60
N GLU A 222 3.52 -26.16 -0.13
CA GLU A 222 3.97 -26.96 1.01
C GLU A 222 3.48 -26.46 2.38
N LEU A 223 3.05 -25.20 2.49
CA LEU A 223 2.74 -24.60 3.78
C LEU A 223 1.42 -25.10 4.40
N ASP A 224 0.44 -25.48 3.57
CA ASP A 224 -0.95 -25.86 3.93
C ASP A 224 -1.42 -25.12 5.21
N PHE A 225 -1.29 -23.80 5.18
CA PHE A 225 -1.54 -22.93 6.34
C PHE A 225 -2.66 -21.93 6.06
N PHE A 226 -2.75 -21.43 4.83
CA PHE A 226 -3.63 -20.33 4.44
C PHE A 226 -4.90 -20.81 3.72
N SER A 227 -5.70 -21.62 4.40
CA SER A 227 -7.06 -21.95 3.93
C SER A 227 -8.00 -20.74 4.02
N VAL A 228 -9.07 -20.74 3.23
CA VAL A 228 -10.12 -19.70 3.23
C VAL A 228 -10.64 -19.43 4.66
N ASP A 229 -10.87 -20.48 5.45
CA ASP A 229 -11.33 -20.36 6.83
C ASP A 229 -10.28 -19.72 7.75
N LYS A 230 -9.00 -20.05 7.55
CA LYS A 230 -7.90 -19.45 8.32
C LYS A 230 -7.76 -17.97 7.96
N THR A 231 -7.77 -17.62 6.68
CA THR A 231 -7.73 -16.23 6.20
C THR A 231 -8.91 -15.43 6.74
N ALA A 232 -10.14 -15.97 6.67
CA ALA A 232 -11.31 -15.33 7.25
C ALA A 232 -11.19 -15.16 8.78
N SER A 233 -10.53 -16.09 9.47
CA SER A 233 -10.23 -15.97 10.90
C SER A 233 -9.17 -14.92 11.19
N MET A 234 -8.17 -14.75 10.34
CA MET A 234 -7.15 -13.69 10.46
C MET A 234 -7.84 -12.33 10.39
N LEU A 235 -8.67 -12.10 9.37
CA LEU A 235 -9.40 -10.83 9.22
C LEU A 235 -10.29 -10.50 10.45
N ARG A 236 -10.81 -11.51 11.16
CA ARG A 236 -11.63 -11.33 12.37
C ARG A 236 -10.82 -11.11 13.65
N LYS A 237 -9.54 -11.46 13.65
CA LYS A 237 -8.67 -11.46 14.82
C LYS A 237 -7.34 -10.81 14.45
N PRO A 238 -7.13 -9.53 14.80
CA PRO A 238 -5.81 -8.91 14.82
C PRO A 238 -4.75 -9.89 15.27
N THR A 239 -3.79 -10.09 14.38
CA THR A 239 -2.72 -11.05 14.56
C THR A 239 -1.42 -10.26 14.50
N ASP A 240 -0.57 -10.52 15.48
CA ASP A 240 0.79 -10.01 15.53
C ASP A 240 1.63 -10.72 14.44
N PHE A 241 2.58 -10.02 13.84
CA PHE A 241 3.48 -10.61 12.86
C PHE A 241 4.17 -11.85 13.40
N VAL A 242 4.74 -11.76 14.61
CA VAL A 242 5.42 -12.88 15.26
C VAL A 242 4.47 -14.07 15.44
N ASP A 243 3.23 -13.81 15.87
CA ASP A 243 2.22 -14.85 16.07
C ASP A 243 1.81 -15.54 14.74
N LEU A 244 1.85 -14.82 13.62
CA LEU A 244 1.52 -15.34 12.30
C LEU A 244 2.68 -16.11 11.65
N PHE A 245 3.88 -15.52 11.68
CA PHE A 245 5.03 -15.99 10.90
C PHE A 245 5.89 -17.00 11.67
N TYR A 246 5.96 -16.93 13.00
CA TYR A 246 6.76 -17.89 13.78
C TYR A 246 6.35 -19.36 13.58
N PRO A 247 5.04 -19.72 13.54
CA PRO A 247 4.63 -21.09 13.22
C PRO A 247 5.01 -21.53 11.80
N ILE A 248 5.06 -20.58 10.86
CA ILE A 248 5.40 -20.81 9.46
C ILE A 248 6.92 -21.02 9.33
N ALA A 249 7.72 -20.12 9.92
CA ALA A 249 9.16 -20.22 10.00
C ALA A 249 9.59 -21.58 10.59
N LYS A 250 8.96 -21.98 11.69
CA LYS A 250 9.20 -23.29 12.31
C LYS A 250 8.86 -24.48 11.41
N LYS A 251 7.79 -24.40 10.61
CA LYS A 251 7.44 -25.46 9.64
C LYS A 251 8.46 -25.56 8.50
N LEU A 252 8.99 -24.43 8.07
CA LEU A 252 9.99 -24.32 7.01
C LEU A 252 11.43 -24.54 7.50
N ASN A 253 11.62 -24.80 8.80
CA ASN A 253 12.92 -24.96 9.44
C ASN A 253 13.83 -23.73 9.28
N ILE A 254 13.21 -22.54 9.28
CA ILE A 254 13.89 -21.24 9.25
C ILE A 254 14.47 -20.95 10.64
N ASP A 255 15.74 -20.53 10.66
CA ASP A 255 16.43 -20.11 11.89
C ASP A 255 15.72 -18.90 12.54
N GLN A 256 15.65 -18.88 13.87
CA GLN A 256 15.06 -17.75 14.59
C GLN A 256 15.88 -16.49 14.45
N ASP A 257 17.21 -16.61 14.41
CA ASP A 257 18.11 -15.47 14.24
C ASP A 257 17.90 -14.85 12.85
N LEU A 258 17.69 -15.69 11.83
CA LEU A 258 17.33 -15.24 10.48
C LEU A 258 15.94 -14.57 10.44
N LEU A 259 14.95 -15.10 11.17
CA LEU A 259 13.63 -14.48 11.26
C LEU A 259 13.68 -13.12 11.97
N THR A 260 14.52 -12.98 12.99
CA THR A 260 14.75 -11.72 13.72
C THR A 260 15.46 -10.69 12.83
N ALA A 261 16.50 -11.09 12.09
CA ALA A 261 17.20 -10.21 11.14
C ALA A 261 16.26 -9.66 10.05
N ILE A 262 15.33 -10.48 9.56
CA ILE A 262 14.30 -10.04 8.58
C ILE A 262 13.33 -9.01 9.18
N SER A 263 13.10 -9.05 10.50
CA SER A 263 12.17 -8.14 11.16
C SER A 263 12.78 -6.81 11.62
N GLU A 264 14.11 -6.71 11.72
CA GLU A 264 14.82 -5.58 12.35
C GLU A 264 15.70 -4.78 11.38
N GLU A 265 15.53 -4.92 10.05
CA GLU A 265 16.33 -4.25 9.00
C GLU A 265 17.86 -4.49 9.02
N ASP A 266 18.37 -5.41 9.85
CA ASP A 266 19.76 -5.92 9.80
C ASP A 266 20.08 -6.77 8.55
N TYR A 267 19.25 -6.69 7.50
CA TYR A 267 19.28 -7.55 6.33
C TYR A 267 20.53 -7.32 5.46
N ILE A 268 21.03 -6.08 5.40
CA ILE A 268 22.11 -5.67 4.50
C ILE A 268 23.48 -6.23 4.93
N ASP A 269 23.75 -6.31 6.25
CA ASP A 269 25.01 -6.88 6.75
C ASP A 269 25.00 -8.44 6.74
N PHE A 270 23.82 -9.05 6.65
CA PHE A 270 23.67 -10.51 6.73
C PHE A 270 23.89 -11.23 5.38
N GLU A 271 23.70 -10.57 4.23
CA GLU A 271 23.78 -11.21 2.91
C GLU A 271 25.17 -11.78 2.56
N SER A 272 26.24 -11.23 3.14
CA SER A 272 27.61 -11.61 2.78
C SER A 272 28.06 -12.99 3.31
N ASP A 273 27.33 -13.57 4.28
CA ASP A 273 27.66 -14.83 4.95
C ASP A 273 26.62 -15.96 4.76
N LEU A 274 25.60 -15.77 3.91
CA LEU A 274 24.51 -16.73 3.72
C LEU A 274 24.87 -17.91 2.81
N PHE A 275 24.45 -19.12 3.18
CA PHE A 275 24.54 -20.30 2.32
C PHE A 275 23.34 -20.39 1.36
N ASP A 276 23.46 -21.16 0.27
CA ASP A 276 22.39 -21.38 -0.72
C ASP A 276 21.04 -21.84 -0.12
N GLU A 277 21.07 -22.53 1.01
CA GLU A 277 19.87 -23.00 1.71
C GLU A 277 19.16 -21.86 2.47
N ASP A 278 19.92 -20.92 3.03
CA ASP A 278 19.41 -19.73 3.69
C ASP A 278 18.81 -18.75 2.67
N LEU A 279 19.46 -18.58 1.51
CA LEU A 279 18.93 -17.78 0.41
C LEU A 279 17.58 -18.28 -0.10
N LYS A 280 17.38 -19.60 -0.17
CA LYS A 280 16.07 -20.19 -0.52
C LYS A 280 15.02 -19.90 0.54
N GLN A 281 15.38 -20.06 1.81
CA GLN A 281 14.48 -19.77 2.93
C GLN A 281 14.08 -18.29 2.95
N LEU A 282 15.02 -17.38 2.69
CA LEU A 282 14.76 -15.96 2.55
C LEU A 282 13.81 -15.66 1.39
N ALA A 283 14.05 -16.24 0.21
CA ALA A 283 13.14 -16.07 -0.92
C ALA A 283 11.70 -16.50 -0.59
N PHE A 284 11.53 -17.59 0.17
CA PHE A 284 10.21 -18.05 0.63
C PHE A 284 9.55 -17.07 1.60
N ILE A 285 10.30 -16.56 2.58
CA ILE A 285 9.79 -15.59 3.54
C ILE A 285 9.43 -14.29 2.81
N SER A 286 10.33 -13.75 1.99
CA SER A 286 10.10 -12.53 1.21
C SER A 286 8.87 -12.65 0.33
N TYR A 287 8.69 -13.77 -0.40
CA TYR A 287 7.47 -14.02 -1.17
C TYR A 287 6.22 -13.98 -0.28
N LEU A 288 6.26 -14.62 0.88
CA LEU A 288 5.13 -14.62 1.82
C LEU A 288 4.83 -13.23 2.37
N LEU A 289 5.85 -12.45 2.73
CA LEU A 289 5.71 -11.09 3.26
C LEU A 289 5.09 -10.16 2.23
N VAL A 290 5.67 -10.15 1.03
CA VAL A 290 5.19 -9.37 -0.11
C VAL A 290 3.74 -9.76 -0.45
N SER A 291 3.46 -11.05 -0.56
CA SER A 291 2.12 -11.54 -0.92
C SER A 291 1.10 -11.26 0.19
N TYR A 292 1.51 -11.34 1.45
CA TYR A 292 0.67 -10.98 2.60
C TYR A 292 0.29 -9.50 2.57
N ASP A 293 1.24 -8.60 2.33
CA ASP A 293 0.89 -7.19 2.18
C ASP A 293 0.03 -6.95 0.94
N MET A 294 0.50 -7.39 -0.22
CA MET A 294 -0.11 -7.10 -1.51
C MET A 294 -1.55 -7.58 -1.63
N PHE A 295 -1.87 -8.76 -1.08
CA PHE A 295 -3.17 -9.42 -1.27
C PHE A 295 -4.03 -9.52 -0.01
N PHE A 296 -3.49 -9.23 1.19
CA PHE A 296 -4.27 -9.20 2.42
C PHE A 296 -4.28 -7.81 3.07
N LEU A 297 -3.11 -7.25 3.41
CA LEU A 297 -3.06 -6.02 4.20
C LEU A 297 -3.49 -4.80 3.39
N THR A 298 -2.95 -4.64 2.18
CA THR A 298 -3.31 -3.53 1.30
C THR A 298 -4.80 -3.57 0.93
N PRO A 299 -5.41 -4.70 0.51
CA PRO A 299 -6.83 -4.74 0.20
C PRO A 299 -7.73 -4.47 1.42
N PHE A 300 -7.48 -5.11 2.56
CA PHE A 300 -8.34 -4.90 3.74
C PHE A 300 -8.08 -3.57 4.46
N GLY A 301 -6.86 -3.05 4.37
CA GLY A 301 -6.42 -1.84 5.04
C GLY A 301 -6.61 -0.60 4.19
N HIS A 302 -5.86 -0.50 3.09
CA HIS A 302 -5.83 0.70 2.26
C HIS A 302 -7.08 0.86 1.38
N TYR A 303 -7.61 -0.24 0.83
CA TYR A 303 -8.73 -0.19 -0.12
C TYR A 303 -10.11 -0.33 0.52
N LEU A 304 -10.24 -1.22 1.52
CA LEU A 304 -11.49 -1.44 2.24
C LEU A 304 -11.59 -0.71 3.58
N GLN A 305 -10.48 -0.21 4.13
CA GLN A 305 -10.47 0.51 5.41
C GLN A 305 -11.13 -0.30 6.56
N LEU A 306 -10.99 -1.63 6.53
CA LEU A 306 -11.53 -2.55 7.54
C LEU A 306 -10.49 -2.91 8.60
N ILE A 307 -9.22 -2.95 8.20
CA ILE A 307 -8.09 -3.09 9.12
C ILE A 307 -7.20 -1.86 9.05
N GLN A 308 -6.36 -1.69 10.05
CA GLN A 308 -5.33 -0.66 10.08
C GLN A 308 -3.98 -1.36 10.26
N PRO A 309 -3.23 -1.56 9.17
CA PRO A 309 -1.88 -2.09 9.24
C PRO A 309 -0.94 -1.15 10.01
N VAL A 310 0.13 -1.72 10.57
CA VAL A 310 1.23 -1.01 11.21
C VAL A 310 2.55 -1.59 10.73
N TYR A 311 3.26 -0.85 9.88
CA TYR A 311 4.64 -1.14 9.53
C TYR A 311 5.52 -0.60 10.66
N ALA A 312 6.25 -1.46 11.39
CA ALA A 312 7.09 -1.04 12.52
C ALA A 312 8.45 -0.52 12.06
N ILE A 313 8.41 0.36 11.06
CA ILE A 313 9.58 0.96 10.44
C ILE A 313 9.19 2.40 10.13
N ASP A 314 10.08 3.32 10.45
CA ASP A 314 9.94 4.72 10.10
C ASP A 314 10.04 4.88 8.58
N PHE A 315 9.31 5.85 8.03
CA PHE A 315 9.29 6.06 6.59
C PHE A 315 10.16 7.25 6.21
N PHE A 316 11.21 6.96 5.45
CA PHE A 316 12.08 7.96 4.84
C PHE A 316 11.84 7.97 3.32
N MET A 317 11.45 9.14 2.80
CA MET A 317 11.03 9.28 1.40
C MET A 317 12.18 9.06 0.40
N ASP A 318 13.36 9.57 0.75
CA ASP A 318 14.60 9.46 -0.03
C ASP A 318 15.04 8.00 -0.15
N TYR A 319 15.11 7.25 0.95
CA TYR A 319 15.41 5.81 0.91
C TYR A 319 14.35 5.05 0.11
N ALA A 320 13.07 5.32 0.35
CA ALA A 320 11.99 4.65 -0.37
C ALA A 320 12.01 4.94 -1.88
N ILE A 321 12.46 6.12 -2.31
CA ILE A 321 12.64 6.43 -3.74
C ILE A 321 13.93 5.78 -4.27
N GLY A 322 15.04 5.82 -3.53
CA GLY A 322 16.29 5.14 -3.89
C GLY A 322 16.06 3.65 -4.19
N ASP A 323 15.38 2.94 -3.29
CA ASP A 323 15.00 1.53 -3.45
C ASP A 323 14.22 1.24 -4.74
N LEU A 324 13.41 2.20 -5.20
CA LEU A 324 12.66 2.09 -6.46
C LEU A 324 13.57 2.24 -7.67
N LEU A 325 14.53 3.16 -7.60
CA LEU A 325 15.45 3.43 -8.70
C LEU A 325 16.45 2.29 -8.91
N ASP A 326 16.74 1.53 -7.85
CA ASP A 326 17.60 0.34 -7.87
C ASP A 326 16.90 -0.93 -8.40
N ALA A 327 15.63 -0.84 -8.80
CA ALA A 327 14.91 -1.97 -9.37
C ALA A 327 15.24 -2.16 -10.87
N GLU A 328 15.28 -3.41 -11.34
CA GLU A 328 15.55 -3.73 -12.74
C GLU A 328 14.39 -3.30 -13.66
N ASP A 329 13.15 -3.38 -13.15
CA ASP A 329 11.96 -2.97 -13.88
C ASP A 329 10.84 -2.40 -12.98
N ILE A 330 9.78 -1.88 -13.62
CA ILE A 330 8.62 -1.30 -12.93
C ILE A 330 7.84 -2.30 -12.07
N GLN A 331 7.83 -3.58 -12.44
CA GLN A 331 7.12 -4.60 -11.69
C GLN A 331 7.88 -4.91 -10.40
N GLU A 332 9.21 -5.04 -10.49
CA GLU A 332 10.07 -5.18 -9.32
C GLU A 332 9.97 -3.95 -8.41
N ALA A 333 10.13 -2.74 -8.96
CA ALA A 333 10.05 -1.48 -8.19
C ALA A 333 8.75 -1.42 -7.38
N ARG A 334 7.61 -1.73 -8.02
CA ARG A 334 6.31 -1.74 -7.35
C ARG A 334 6.20 -2.84 -6.30
N THR A 335 6.79 -4.01 -6.55
CA THR A 335 6.79 -5.14 -5.61
C THR A 335 7.59 -4.81 -4.35
N ARG A 336 8.73 -4.10 -4.47
CA ARG A 336 9.54 -3.63 -3.33
C ARG A 336 8.78 -2.70 -2.37
N LEU A 337 7.69 -2.07 -2.81
CA LEU A 337 6.83 -1.25 -1.94
C LEU A 337 5.89 -2.07 -1.05
N PHE A 338 5.81 -3.38 -1.25
CA PHE A 338 5.03 -4.29 -0.41
C PHE A 338 5.98 -5.10 0.46
N LEU A 339 5.94 -4.88 1.76
CA LEU A 339 6.80 -5.55 2.73
C LEU A 339 5.99 -5.91 3.98
N GLY A 340 6.53 -6.80 4.80
CA GLY A 340 5.86 -7.29 6.00
C GLY A 340 5.47 -6.15 6.95
N VAL A 341 4.29 -6.24 7.56
CA VAL A 341 3.88 -5.36 8.67
C VAL A 341 4.13 -6.06 9.99
N ALA A 342 4.38 -5.29 11.05
CA ALA A 342 4.51 -5.84 12.40
C ALA A 342 3.17 -6.27 13.00
N SER A 343 2.07 -5.60 12.65
CA SER A 343 0.72 -5.98 13.09
C SER A 343 -0.39 -5.27 12.31
N TYR A 344 -1.65 -5.61 12.61
CA TYR A 344 -2.81 -4.83 12.18
C TYR A 344 -3.93 -4.90 13.21
N ASP A 345 -4.69 -3.83 13.35
CA ASP A 345 -5.91 -3.76 14.16
C ASP A 345 -7.16 -3.68 13.27
N LEU A 346 -8.36 -3.88 13.84
CA LEU A 346 -9.61 -3.53 13.15
C LEU A 346 -9.84 -2.01 13.22
N THR A 347 -10.25 -1.40 12.11
CA THR A 347 -10.78 -0.03 12.13
C THR A 347 -12.16 -0.01 12.80
N PRO A 348 -12.67 1.16 13.24
CA PRO A 348 -14.07 1.33 13.62
C PRO A 348 -15.08 0.76 12.61
N LEU A 349 -14.79 0.81 11.31
CA LEU A 349 -15.62 0.22 10.26
C LEU A 349 -15.53 -1.31 10.25
N GLY A 350 -14.32 -1.87 10.34
CA GLY A 350 -14.09 -3.30 10.47
C GLY A 350 -14.69 -3.90 11.73
N GLU A 351 -14.64 -3.20 12.87
CA GLU A 351 -15.32 -3.62 14.10
C GLU A 351 -16.83 -3.77 13.91
N ALA A 352 -17.44 -2.82 13.20
CA ALA A 352 -18.88 -2.78 12.95
C ALA A 352 -19.34 -3.91 11.99
N LEU A 353 -18.50 -4.30 11.03
CA LEU A 353 -18.80 -5.33 10.05
C LEU A 353 -18.38 -6.74 10.50
N ILE A 354 -17.15 -6.88 10.98
CA ILE A 354 -16.44 -8.16 11.16
C ILE A 354 -16.35 -8.54 12.64
N GLY A 355 -16.12 -7.56 13.52
CA GLY A 355 -15.73 -7.79 14.92
C GLY A 355 -16.85 -8.25 15.86
N ARG A 356 -18.13 -8.25 15.44
CA ARG A 356 -19.30 -8.54 16.31
C ARG A 356 -19.24 -7.83 17.69
N GLY A 357 -18.66 -6.63 17.74
CA GLY A 357 -18.50 -5.86 18.97
C GLY A 357 -17.38 -6.30 19.93
N ARG A 358 -16.51 -7.24 19.55
CA ARG A 358 -15.27 -7.52 20.30
C ARG A 358 -14.16 -6.60 19.79
N LYS A 359 -13.73 -5.67 20.64
CA LYS A 359 -12.43 -5.02 20.45
C LYS A 359 -11.36 -6.07 20.76
N PRO A 360 -10.56 -6.54 19.80
CA PRO A 360 -9.21 -6.95 20.16
C PRO A 360 -8.61 -5.78 20.94
N LYS A 361 -7.93 -6.06 22.07
CA LYS A 361 -7.19 -4.98 22.73
C LYS A 361 -6.26 -4.45 21.64
N ARG A 362 -6.45 -3.20 21.21
CA ARG A 362 -5.41 -2.50 20.45
C ARG A 362 -4.19 -2.67 21.32
N LYS A 363 -3.25 -3.52 20.90
CA LYS A 363 -2.04 -3.72 21.69
C LYS A 363 -1.28 -2.39 21.77
N PHE A 364 -1.53 -1.50 20.80
CA PHE A 364 -0.65 -0.40 20.52
C PHE A 364 -1.32 0.90 20.00
N GLY A 365 -2.65 0.95 19.97
CA GLY A 365 -3.35 2.20 19.68
C GLY A 365 -3.21 3.15 20.86
N ILE A 366 -3.10 4.46 20.59
CA ILE A 366 -3.08 5.49 21.61
C ILE A 366 -4.29 5.27 22.53
N THR A 367 -4.02 4.86 23.77
CA THR A 367 -5.06 4.55 24.74
C THR A 367 -5.82 5.81 25.16
N GLU A 368 -5.20 6.97 24.93
CA GLU A 368 -5.74 8.29 25.19
C GLU A 368 -6.16 8.97 23.88
N LYS A 369 -7.35 9.56 23.89
CA LYS A 369 -7.87 10.27 22.72
C LYS A 369 -7.18 11.62 22.60
N LEU A 370 -6.07 11.69 21.87
CA LEU A 370 -5.34 12.94 21.62
C LEU A 370 -6.23 14.01 20.96
N THR A 371 -5.90 15.27 21.22
CA THR A 371 -6.43 16.46 20.57
C THR A 371 -5.60 16.81 19.33
N ASP A 372 -6.14 17.67 18.45
CA ASP A 372 -5.41 18.14 17.27
C ASP A 372 -4.07 18.79 17.63
N ASP A 373 -4.05 19.62 18.70
CA ASP A 373 -2.84 20.30 19.16
C ASP A 373 -1.79 19.30 19.71
N GLU A 374 -2.20 18.30 20.51
CA GLU A 374 -1.27 17.26 21.00
C GLU A 374 -0.68 16.43 19.84
N ILE A 375 -1.46 16.17 18.79
CA ILE A 375 -0.95 15.47 17.62
C ILE A 375 0.02 16.35 16.83
N MET A 376 -0.28 17.63 16.70
CA MET A 376 0.65 18.59 16.08
C MET A 376 1.98 18.67 16.82
N GLU A 377 1.97 18.64 18.16
CA GLU A 377 3.18 18.63 18.98
C GLU A 377 4.03 17.37 18.68
N ILE A 378 3.40 16.20 18.61
CA ILE A 378 4.07 14.94 18.24
C ILE A 378 4.69 15.05 16.84
N ILE A 379 3.93 15.49 15.84
CA ILE A 379 4.42 15.63 14.45
C ILE A 379 5.60 16.61 14.39
N THR A 380 5.52 17.73 15.10
CA THR A 380 6.58 18.75 15.09
C THR A 380 7.85 18.22 15.74
N ALA A 381 7.73 17.57 16.89
CA ALA A 381 8.86 16.99 17.61
C ALA A 381 9.61 15.96 16.76
N ILE A 382 8.89 15.10 16.04
CA ILE A 382 9.51 14.10 15.16
C ILE A 382 10.25 14.75 14.00
N LYS A 383 9.68 15.79 13.39
CA LYS A 383 10.39 16.53 12.34
C LYS A 383 11.68 17.13 12.89
N ASP A 384 11.61 17.79 14.04
CA ASP A 384 12.78 18.43 14.66
C ASP A 384 13.86 17.40 15.01
N ASP A 385 13.50 16.25 15.59
CA ASP A 385 14.45 15.17 15.95
C ASP A 385 15.12 14.57 14.69
N ILE A 386 14.37 14.34 13.60
CA ILE A 386 14.94 13.88 12.33
C ILE A 386 15.97 14.89 11.80
N PHE A 387 15.66 16.20 11.84
CA PHE A 387 16.61 17.24 11.39
C PHE A 387 17.90 17.28 12.23
N TYR A 388 17.86 16.91 13.51
CA TYR A 388 19.07 16.85 14.34
C TYR A 388 19.94 15.63 14.05
N GLU A 389 19.36 14.48 13.68
CA GLU A 389 20.15 13.29 13.31
C GLU A 389 20.89 13.46 11.98
N PHE A 390 20.35 14.23 11.03
CA PHE A 390 21.02 14.51 9.74
C PHE A 390 22.09 15.61 9.80
N ASP A 391 22.00 16.58 10.73
CA ASP A 391 23.01 17.64 10.88
C ASP A 391 24.31 17.13 11.53
N ASP A 392 24.28 16.03 12.30
CA ASP A 392 25.45 15.46 12.98
C ASP A 392 26.35 14.63 12.03
N ASP A 393 25.87 14.25 10.84
CA ASP A 393 26.63 13.48 9.84
C ASP A 393 27.47 14.36 8.88
N ASP A 394 27.25 15.68 8.86
CA ASP A 394 28.02 16.62 8.04
C ASP A 394 29.33 17.12 8.73
N GLU A 395 29.64 16.63 9.93
CA GLU A 395 30.83 17.01 10.70
C GLU A 395 32.01 16.02 10.60
N TYR A 396 32.19 15.31 9.47
CA TYR A 396 33.44 14.60 9.17
C TYR A 396 33.89 14.75 7.71
N ASP A 397 34.59 15.84 7.42
CA ASP A 397 35.96 15.83 6.86
C ASP A 397 36.28 17.18 6.23
N ASN A 398 36.82 18.07 7.07
CA ASN A 398 37.40 19.33 6.66
C ASN A 398 38.85 19.39 7.10
N GLU A 399 39.68 18.43 6.67
CA GLU A 399 41.14 18.53 6.77
C GLU A 399 41.85 17.92 5.54
N ASN A 400 42.33 18.81 4.66
CA ASN A 400 43.56 18.73 3.85
C ASN A 400 43.78 17.52 2.91
N ASP A 401 43.89 17.76 1.60
CA ASP A 401 45.21 18.07 1.00
C ASP A 401 45.12 18.40 -0.51
N SER A 402 46.11 19.16 -0.91
CA SER A 402 46.34 19.84 -2.19
C SER A 402 46.82 18.95 -3.34
N ASP A 403 46.62 19.49 -4.56
CA ASP A 403 47.36 19.26 -5.82
C ASP A 403 47.17 17.90 -6.53
N ASP A 404 46.58 17.88 -7.74
CA ASP A 404 47.33 18.10 -8.99
C ASP A 404 46.44 17.98 -10.25
N GLU A 405 46.86 18.65 -11.31
CA GLU A 405 46.21 18.83 -12.61
C GLU A 405 45.95 17.52 -13.39
N SER A 406 44.83 17.43 -14.11
CA SER A 406 44.88 17.21 -15.57
C SER A 406 43.49 17.34 -16.23
N ASN A 407 43.41 18.30 -17.14
CA ASN A 407 42.42 18.36 -18.20
C ASN A 407 42.43 17.06 -19.01
N ASN A 408 41.25 16.49 -19.26
CA ASN A 408 40.94 15.89 -20.55
C ASN A 408 39.45 16.07 -20.83
N GLU A 409 39.16 17.02 -21.71
CA GLU A 409 37.94 17.07 -22.50
C GLU A 409 37.74 15.71 -23.19
N ILE A 410 36.57 15.12 -23.01
CA ILE A 410 36.05 14.11 -23.92
C ILE A 410 34.69 14.64 -24.40
N ASP A 411 34.72 15.23 -25.59
CA ASP A 411 33.58 15.37 -26.49
C ASP A 411 33.01 13.97 -26.79
N ILE A 412 31.70 13.79 -26.57
CA ILE A 412 30.92 12.75 -27.24
C ILE A 412 29.64 13.43 -27.74
N ASP A 413 29.76 14.02 -28.93
CA ASP A 413 28.70 13.91 -29.92
C ASP A 413 28.69 12.46 -30.40
N ASP A 414 27.56 11.76 -30.23
CA ASP A 414 27.04 10.88 -31.27
C ASP A 414 25.56 10.57 -30.99
N GLU A 415 24.71 11.18 -31.81
CA GLU A 415 23.36 10.72 -32.11
C GLU A 415 23.44 9.28 -32.62
N GLU A 416 22.88 8.31 -31.89
CA GLU A 416 22.28 7.15 -32.55
C GLU A 416 20.89 6.85 -32.00
N GLN A 417 19.97 6.91 -32.96
CA GLN A 417 18.55 6.66 -32.88
C GLN A 417 18.26 5.28 -32.31
N LEU A 418 17.41 5.22 -31.29
CA LEU A 418 16.52 4.09 -31.07
C LEU A 418 15.10 4.62 -30.93
N ASP A 419 14.49 4.84 -32.10
CA ASP A 419 13.06 4.62 -32.29
C ASP A 419 12.74 3.22 -31.75
N PHE A 420 11.91 3.10 -30.72
CA PHE A 420 10.88 2.06 -30.60
C PHE A 420 10.04 2.28 -29.34
N LEU A 421 8.71 2.14 -29.54
CA LEU A 421 7.61 2.00 -28.56
C LEU A 421 6.81 3.27 -28.22
N GLU A 422 6.00 3.61 -29.21
CA GLU A 422 4.66 4.16 -29.10
C GLU A 422 3.68 3.24 -28.31
N PHE A 423 2.88 3.87 -27.45
CA PHE A 423 1.58 3.49 -26.83
C PHE A 423 1.51 2.49 -25.67
#